data_AF-A0A850C552-F1
#
_entry.id   AF-A0A850C552-F1
#
_cell.length_a   1.000
_cell.length_b   1.000
_cell.length_c   1.000
_cell.angle_alpha   90.00
_cell.angle_beta   90.00
_cell.angle_gamma   90.00
#
_symmetry.space_group_name_H-M   'P 1'
#
loop_
_entity.id
_entity.type
_entity.pdbx_description
1 polymer ?
#
loop_
_entity_poly.entity_id
_entity_poly.type
_entity_poly.pdbx_seq_one_letter_code
_entity_poly.pdbx_strand_id
1 'polypeptide(L)'
;MQDSDLLKKYEPVLRFAKSERFFPMAVEPYLDRCHLLPSGPQGAVEMLLHLHESVRTRIGKLHSGEYYLRFVNDPLIDSDVWVWWGALSVVIAVAGWFVSGWLGVEIAAILSLTAAFVIFMQASPIRLRIIPAAFVTVIFITLEVAPIWFFLTPHPFISVQIEYLVLLPIYLIALFYLFVRTMKFIFDHIIPELPGVVMDMLSQATETVARKSYFQYAEMTEEERQPVYYGRVIHENEWTILQYHFFYAFNDWRLGANGINHHEGDWEMAAVYLKHDEPYAVLLSQHGSGAMELWKDVRRVRDTDGEETTHPLIYAGLGSHANYSKPEVIRVHRLFNEGCLQRFLYWTDGLLRFLFLLFNPSQRARQIALHELATHPATALTEETFASLRDEKDHYLVSLPMEIATGDGFRIGVDGDHKHEEVGKSTSYLKRVMSDREVTHPPSREWRQVLISEETDWVEFKGLWGVKSLLADESGPPGPKWGRPDQFFAVHPRKRWEHPLEWLRELESRR
;
A
#
# COMPACT_ATOMS: atom_id res chain seq x y z
N MET A 1 16.08 30.42 -22.62
CA MET A 1 16.68 29.41 -21.72
C MET A 1 16.37 28.06 -22.34
N GLN A 2 17.28 27.08 -22.39
CA GLN A 2 16.92 25.74 -22.86
C GLN A 2 16.07 25.02 -21.80
N ASP A 3 15.22 24.09 -22.20
CA ASP A 3 14.36 23.32 -21.27
C ASP A 3 15.15 22.64 -20.15
N SER A 4 16.35 22.12 -20.46
CA SER A 4 17.27 21.53 -19.46
C SER A 4 17.68 22.56 -18.40
N ASP A 5 18.05 23.77 -18.82
CA ASP A 5 18.48 24.83 -17.91
C ASP A 5 17.33 25.32 -17.04
N LEU A 6 16.12 25.40 -17.61
CA LEU A 6 14.93 25.82 -16.90
C LEU A 6 14.52 24.80 -15.83
N LEU A 7 14.58 23.51 -16.17
CA LEU A 7 14.37 22.43 -15.21
C LEU A 7 15.42 22.45 -14.09
N LYS A 8 16.70 22.67 -14.42
CA LYS A 8 17.77 22.81 -13.42
C LYS A 8 17.55 24.00 -12.50
N LYS A 9 17.11 25.14 -13.04
CA LYS A 9 16.85 26.37 -12.25
C LYS A 9 15.84 26.14 -11.13
N TYR A 10 14.78 25.37 -11.37
CA TYR A 10 13.72 25.09 -10.38
C TYR A 10 13.76 23.65 -9.85
N GLU A 11 14.91 22.97 -9.98
CA GLU A 11 15.07 21.56 -9.63
C GLU A 11 14.72 21.30 -8.15
N PRO A 12 13.83 20.35 -7.84
CA PRO A 12 13.42 20.10 -6.47
C PRO A 12 14.52 19.43 -5.67
N VAL A 13 14.59 19.77 -4.39
CA VAL A 13 15.41 19.07 -3.40
C VAL A 13 14.51 18.13 -2.61
N LEU A 14 14.78 16.82 -2.71
CA LEU A 14 14.00 15.81 -1.99
C LEU A 14 14.71 15.43 -0.67
N ARG A 15 13.94 15.40 0.41
CA ARG A 15 14.35 14.91 1.73
C ARG A 15 13.65 13.60 2.06
N PHE A 16 14.45 12.61 2.42
CA PHE A 16 14.00 11.28 2.78
C PHE A 16 14.23 11.01 4.25
N ALA A 17 13.36 10.22 4.87
CA ALA A 17 13.65 9.65 6.18
C ALA A 17 14.92 8.78 6.12
N LYS A 18 15.72 8.75 7.18
CA LYS A 18 16.95 7.94 7.22
C LYS A 18 16.69 6.45 7.00
N SER A 19 15.54 5.98 7.46
CA SER A 19 15.10 4.61 7.25
C SER A 19 14.58 4.36 5.82
N GLU A 20 14.61 5.33 4.89
CA GLU A 20 14.18 5.08 3.53
C GLU A 20 15.08 4.04 2.83
N ARG A 21 14.45 3.08 2.15
CA ARG A 21 15.13 1.96 1.48
C ARG A 21 15.25 2.15 -0.01
N PHE A 22 14.27 2.79 -0.61
CA PHE A 22 14.19 2.97 -2.05
C PHE A 22 14.31 4.46 -2.38
N PHE A 23 15.21 4.76 -3.29
CA PHE A 23 15.47 6.13 -3.73
C PHE A 23 15.13 6.24 -5.22
N PRO A 24 14.89 7.47 -5.73
CA PRO A 24 14.68 7.69 -7.15
C PRO A 24 15.82 7.08 -7.95
N MET A 25 15.50 6.40 -9.05
CA MET A 25 16.51 5.73 -9.89
C MET A 25 16.13 5.78 -11.37
N ALA A 26 17.08 5.40 -12.21
CA ALA A 26 16.80 5.18 -13.63
C ALA A 26 15.78 4.03 -13.81
N VAL A 27 14.99 4.10 -14.87
CA VAL A 27 13.98 3.11 -15.24
C VAL A 27 14.68 1.90 -15.85
N GLU A 28 15.75 2.17 -16.59
CA GLU A 28 16.47 1.20 -17.39
C GLU A 28 17.03 0.02 -16.56
N PRO A 29 17.72 0.22 -15.41
CA PRO A 29 18.21 -0.88 -14.58
C PRO A 29 17.09 -1.71 -13.94
N TYR A 30 15.93 -1.09 -13.70
CA TYR A 30 14.73 -1.79 -13.23
C TYR A 30 14.17 -2.69 -14.33
N LEU A 31 13.99 -2.17 -15.54
CA LEU A 31 13.49 -2.93 -16.69
C LEU A 31 14.40 -4.11 -17.05
N ASP A 32 15.72 -3.96 -16.93
CA ASP A 32 16.68 -5.05 -17.21
C ASP A 32 16.53 -6.23 -16.24
N ARG A 33 15.97 -5.99 -15.04
CA ARG A 33 15.73 -6.99 -14.01
C ARG A 33 14.27 -7.48 -13.99
N CYS A 34 13.37 -6.81 -14.70
CA CYS A 34 11.98 -7.19 -14.74
C CYS A 34 11.69 -8.32 -15.72
N HIS A 35 10.69 -9.14 -15.40
CA HIS A 35 9.95 -9.90 -16.38
C HIS A 35 8.70 -9.13 -16.82
N LEU A 36 8.43 -9.14 -18.12
CA LEU A 36 7.19 -8.62 -18.70
C LEU A 36 6.20 -9.79 -18.85
N LEU A 37 5.03 -9.67 -18.23
CA LEU A 37 4.02 -10.72 -18.22
C LEU A 37 2.68 -10.21 -18.78
N PRO A 38 2.00 -10.99 -19.65
CA PRO A 38 0.68 -10.63 -20.13
C PRO A 38 -0.36 -10.86 -19.03
N SER A 39 -1.36 -9.98 -18.95
CA SER A 39 -2.52 -10.08 -18.07
C SER A 39 -3.83 -10.38 -18.80
N GLY A 40 -3.78 -10.51 -20.13
CA GLY A 40 -4.93 -10.82 -20.97
C GLY A 40 -4.54 -11.38 -22.34
N PRO A 41 -5.54 -11.81 -23.15
CA PRO A 41 -5.32 -12.49 -24.42
C PRO A 41 -4.61 -11.64 -25.47
N GLN A 42 -4.88 -10.33 -25.53
CA GLN A 42 -4.24 -9.43 -26.50
C GLN A 42 -2.76 -9.25 -26.16
N GLY A 43 -2.46 -9.08 -24.87
CA GLY A 43 -1.08 -9.02 -24.38
C GLY A 43 -0.31 -10.32 -24.66
N ALA A 44 -0.96 -11.48 -24.51
CA ALA A 44 -0.31 -12.77 -24.78
C ALA A 44 0.08 -12.93 -26.26
N VAL A 45 -0.78 -12.51 -27.20
CA VAL A 45 -0.50 -12.60 -28.65
C VAL A 45 0.61 -11.64 -29.05
N GLU A 46 0.55 -10.38 -28.61
CA GLU A 46 1.56 -9.38 -28.94
C GLU A 46 2.92 -9.69 -28.29
N MET A 47 2.95 -10.31 -27.10
CA MET A 47 4.18 -10.83 -26.50
C MET A 47 4.92 -11.82 -27.42
N LEU A 48 4.19 -12.69 -28.14
CA LEU A 48 4.79 -13.69 -29.04
C LEU A 48 5.55 -13.04 -30.21
N LEU A 49 5.12 -11.85 -30.66
CA LEU A 49 5.73 -11.13 -31.78
C LEU A 49 7.12 -10.57 -31.44
N HIS A 50 7.38 -10.31 -30.15
CA HIS A 50 8.60 -9.65 -29.69
C HIS A 50 9.48 -10.51 -28.78
N LEU A 51 9.24 -11.84 -28.69
CA LEU A 51 9.89 -12.76 -27.75
C LEU A 51 11.42 -12.68 -27.65
N HIS A 52 12.09 -12.29 -28.73
CA HIS A 52 13.55 -12.29 -28.84
C HIS A 52 14.22 -11.01 -28.32
N GLU A 53 13.43 -9.97 -28.01
CA GLU A 53 13.94 -8.67 -27.56
C GLU A 53 13.99 -8.59 -26.02
N SER A 54 14.92 -7.80 -25.46
CA SER A 54 14.92 -7.53 -24.01
C SER A 54 13.67 -6.74 -23.60
N VAL A 55 13.29 -6.79 -22.31
CA VAL A 55 12.14 -6.04 -21.79
C VAL A 55 12.28 -4.55 -22.07
N ARG A 56 13.48 -4.00 -21.87
CA ARG A 56 13.81 -2.59 -22.14
C ARG A 56 13.48 -2.17 -23.58
N THR A 57 13.85 -2.97 -24.58
CA THR A 57 13.58 -2.64 -26.00
C THR A 57 12.14 -2.92 -26.38
N ARG A 58 11.54 -3.95 -25.78
CA ARG A 58 10.18 -4.38 -26.09
C ARG A 58 9.14 -3.40 -25.58
N ILE A 59 9.34 -2.82 -24.39
CA ILE A 59 8.31 -2.09 -23.65
C ILE A 59 7.69 -0.93 -24.45
N GLY A 60 8.48 -0.20 -25.23
CA GLY A 60 7.99 0.91 -26.06
C GLY A 60 7.31 0.51 -27.37
N LYS A 61 7.40 -0.77 -27.76
CA LYS A 61 6.73 -1.31 -28.96
C LYS A 61 5.36 -1.90 -28.65
N LEU A 62 5.01 -2.04 -27.37
CA LEU A 62 3.75 -2.66 -26.95
C LEU A 62 2.62 -1.66 -27.04
N HIS A 63 1.53 -2.06 -27.69
CA HIS A 63 0.34 -1.24 -27.86
C HIS A 63 -0.78 -1.63 -26.91
N SER A 64 -0.81 -2.88 -26.42
CA SER A 64 -1.79 -3.35 -25.45
C SER A 64 -1.50 -2.84 -24.03
N GLY A 65 -2.57 -2.60 -23.25
CA GLY A 65 -2.49 -2.31 -21.82
C GLY A 65 -2.55 -3.57 -20.94
N GLU A 66 -2.63 -4.75 -21.54
CA GLU A 66 -2.75 -6.03 -20.84
C GLU A 66 -1.38 -6.60 -20.43
N TYR A 67 -0.51 -5.77 -19.84
CA TYR A 67 0.80 -6.21 -19.34
C TYR A 67 1.04 -5.72 -17.92
N TYR A 68 1.91 -6.43 -17.22
CA TYR A 68 2.52 -5.97 -15.99
C TYR A 68 3.99 -6.37 -15.94
N LEU A 69 4.80 -5.53 -15.30
CA LEU A 69 6.17 -5.83 -14.95
C LEU A 69 6.19 -6.60 -13.63
N ARG A 70 7.18 -7.50 -13.49
CA ARG A 70 7.49 -8.17 -12.23
C ARG A 70 8.96 -7.98 -11.95
N PHE A 71 9.31 -7.42 -10.80
CA PHE A 71 10.70 -7.15 -10.41
C PHE A 71 11.30 -8.35 -9.66
N VAL A 72 10.55 -8.94 -8.74
CA VAL A 72 10.88 -10.17 -8.04
C VAL A 72 10.36 -11.37 -8.85
N ASN A 73 11.27 -11.99 -9.61
CA ASN A 73 10.91 -13.01 -10.60
C ASN A 73 10.76 -14.43 -10.05
N ASP A 74 11.08 -14.66 -8.78
CA ASP A 74 10.88 -15.97 -8.17
C ASP A 74 9.38 -16.29 -8.13
N PRO A 75 8.96 -17.50 -8.53
CA PRO A 75 7.58 -17.94 -8.29
C PRO A 75 7.33 -17.91 -6.79
N LEU A 76 6.48 -16.98 -6.34
CA LEU A 76 5.94 -17.01 -4.99
C LEU A 76 5.02 -18.24 -4.96
N ILE A 77 5.53 -19.30 -4.35
CA ILE A 77 4.88 -20.61 -4.23
C ILE A 77 3.43 -20.49 -3.71
N ASP A 78 3.09 -19.38 -3.05
CA ASP A 78 1.79 -19.16 -2.44
C ASP A 78 0.63 -19.03 -3.46
N SER A 79 0.82 -18.42 -4.63
CA SER A 79 -0.30 -18.32 -5.61
C SER A 79 -0.53 -19.60 -6.39
N ASP A 80 0.54 -20.33 -6.72
CA ASP A 80 0.45 -21.60 -7.45
C ASP A 80 -0.21 -22.70 -6.60
N VAL A 81 0.01 -22.70 -5.28
CA VAL A 81 -0.61 -23.67 -4.37
C VAL A 81 -2.13 -23.56 -4.36
N TRP A 82 -2.71 -22.35 -4.42
CA TRP A 82 -4.16 -22.15 -4.49
C TRP A 82 -4.75 -22.56 -5.84
N VAL A 83 -4.04 -22.29 -6.93
CA VAL A 83 -4.45 -22.70 -8.29
C VAL A 83 -4.42 -24.22 -8.44
N TRP A 84 -3.35 -24.86 -7.98
CA TRP A 84 -3.23 -26.32 -7.98
C TRP A 84 -4.19 -26.99 -7.01
N TRP A 85 -4.46 -26.40 -5.84
CA TRP A 85 -5.52 -26.86 -4.95
C TRP A 85 -6.88 -26.81 -5.65
N GLY A 86 -7.24 -25.68 -6.27
CA GLY A 86 -8.52 -25.55 -6.99
C GLY A 86 -8.66 -26.57 -8.12
N ALA A 87 -7.62 -26.73 -8.94
CA ALA A 87 -7.61 -27.71 -10.03
C ALA A 87 -7.73 -29.16 -9.52
N LEU A 88 -6.97 -29.50 -8.47
CA LEU A 88 -6.98 -30.84 -7.89
C LEU A 88 -8.31 -31.16 -7.19
N SER A 89 -8.92 -30.18 -6.53
CA SER A 89 -10.23 -30.32 -5.88
C SER A 89 -11.35 -30.60 -6.88
N VAL A 90 -11.31 -29.97 -8.06
CA VAL A 90 -12.24 -30.27 -9.16
C VAL A 90 -12.03 -31.70 -9.66
N VAL A 91 -10.79 -32.14 -9.87
CA VAL A 91 -10.48 -33.50 -10.30
C VAL A 91 -10.95 -34.54 -9.28
N ILE A 92 -10.72 -34.31 -7.99
CA ILE A 92 -11.14 -35.21 -6.90
C ILE A 92 -12.67 -35.23 -6.78
N ALA A 93 -13.36 -34.10 -6.96
CA ALA A 93 -14.82 -34.05 -6.95
C ALA A 93 -15.42 -34.84 -8.12
N VAL A 94 -14.86 -34.70 -9.33
CA VAL A 94 -15.29 -35.47 -10.51
C VAL A 94 -15.04 -36.96 -10.29
N ALA A 95 -13.87 -37.36 -9.81
CA ALA A 95 -13.57 -38.75 -9.49
C ALA A 95 -14.50 -39.31 -8.39
N GLY A 96 -14.75 -38.52 -7.35
CA GLY A 96 -15.69 -38.86 -6.26
C GLY A 96 -17.11 -39.08 -6.77
N TRP A 97 -17.58 -38.23 -7.70
CA TRP A 97 -18.87 -38.43 -8.37
C TRP A 97 -18.93 -39.78 -9.08
N PHE A 98 -17.90 -40.13 -9.85
CA PHE A 98 -17.88 -41.38 -10.62
C PHE A 98 -17.88 -42.64 -9.73
N VAL A 99 -17.31 -42.57 -8.53
CA VAL A 99 -17.22 -43.71 -7.62
C VAL A 99 -18.46 -43.85 -6.73
N SER A 100 -18.98 -42.73 -6.22
CA SER A 100 -19.98 -42.75 -5.14
C SER A 100 -21.14 -41.75 -5.32
N GLY A 101 -21.28 -41.17 -6.52
CA GLY A 101 -22.26 -40.12 -6.80
C GLY A 101 -22.06 -38.88 -5.92
N TRP A 102 -23.15 -38.23 -5.52
CA TRP A 102 -23.11 -37.00 -4.72
C TRP A 102 -22.43 -37.17 -3.36
N LEU A 103 -22.52 -38.34 -2.74
CA LEU A 103 -21.81 -38.65 -1.49
C LEU A 103 -20.28 -38.56 -1.67
N GLY A 104 -19.77 -38.96 -2.84
CA GLY A 104 -18.35 -38.84 -3.17
C GLY A 104 -17.91 -37.40 -3.40
N VAL A 105 -18.79 -36.56 -3.93
CA VAL A 105 -18.56 -35.11 -4.08
C VAL A 105 -18.54 -34.42 -2.72
N GLU A 106 -19.44 -34.78 -1.81
CA GLU A 106 -19.46 -34.24 -0.44
C GLU A 106 -18.16 -34.58 0.30
N ILE A 107 -17.70 -35.83 0.23
CA ILE A 107 -16.42 -36.26 0.83
C ILE A 107 -15.24 -35.51 0.20
N ALA A 108 -15.22 -35.37 -1.13
CA ALA A 108 -14.20 -34.61 -1.85
C ALA A 108 -14.18 -33.13 -1.43
N ALA A 109 -15.35 -32.51 -1.25
CA ALA A 109 -15.49 -31.14 -0.82
C ALA A 109 -14.95 -30.94 0.61
N ILE A 110 -15.27 -31.87 1.54
CA ILE A 110 -14.76 -31.82 2.91
C ILE A 110 -13.23 -31.96 2.96
N LEU A 111 -12.67 -32.92 2.21
CA LEU A 111 -11.22 -33.10 2.12
C LEU A 111 -10.53 -31.89 1.48
N SER A 112 -11.12 -31.33 0.43
CA SER A 112 -10.65 -30.11 -0.23
C SER A 112 -10.64 -28.91 0.73
N LEU A 113 -11.73 -28.68 1.46
CA LEU A 113 -11.85 -27.60 2.44
C LEU A 113 -10.88 -27.79 3.62
N THR A 114 -10.66 -29.02 4.05
CA THR A 114 -9.68 -29.35 5.10
C THR A 114 -8.26 -29.08 4.61
N ALA A 115 -7.92 -29.47 3.38
CA ALA A 115 -6.63 -29.19 2.77
C ALA A 115 -6.40 -27.68 2.57
N ALA A 116 -7.42 -26.94 2.10
CA ALA A 116 -7.38 -25.48 2.02
C ALA A 116 -7.14 -24.87 3.40
N PHE A 117 -7.83 -25.37 4.43
CA PHE A 117 -7.63 -24.91 5.80
C PHE A 117 -6.22 -25.23 6.33
N VAL A 118 -5.64 -26.38 5.99
CA VAL A 118 -4.25 -26.72 6.36
C VAL A 118 -3.24 -25.86 5.63
N ILE A 119 -3.38 -25.68 4.31
CA ILE A 119 -2.55 -24.79 3.50
C ILE A 119 -2.61 -23.36 4.06
N PHE A 120 -3.83 -22.89 4.34
CA PHE A 120 -4.09 -21.62 5.01
C PHE A 120 -3.41 -21.51 6.37
N MET A 121 -3.50 -22.55 7.20
CA MET A 121 -2.85 -22.60 8.52
C MET A 121 -1.32 -22.65 8.45
N GLN A 122 -0.75 -23.21 7.37
CA GLN A 122 0.70 -23.27 7.15
C GLN A 122 1.25 -21.95 6.58
N ALA A 123 0.48 -21.27 5.73
CA ALA A 123 0.83 -19.97 5.13
C ALA A 123 0.56 -18.78 6.06
N SER A 124 -0.25 -18.93 7.12
CA SER A 124 -0.53 -17.85 8.07
C SER A 124 0.46 -17.83 9.24
N PRO A 125 1.19 -16.73 9.49
CA PRO A 125 2.07 -16.59 10.65
C PRO A 125 1.28 -16.43 11.97
N ILE A 126 -0.02 -16.15 11.89
CA ILE A 126 -0.86 -15.91 13.08
C ILE A 126 -1.46 -17.24 13.55
N ARG A 127 -0.58 -18.15 13.98
CA ARG A 127 -0.92 -19.51 14.45
C ARG A 127 -1.82 -19.56 15.70
N LEU A 128 -2.26 -18.43 16.27
CA LEU A 128 -2.95 -18.37 17.57
C LEU A 128 -4.20 -17.48 17.63
N ARG A 129 -4.53 -16.67 16.60
CA ARG A 129 -5.68 -15.74 16.66
C ARG A 129 -6.92 -16.18 15.87
N ILE A 130 -6.76 -17.01 14.83
CA ILE A 130 -7.88 -17.51 13.99
C ILE A 130 -8.42 -18.86 14.51
N ILE A 131 -7.58 -19.62 15.24
CA ILE A 131 -7.97 -20.90 15.85
C ILE A 131 -9.28 -20.78 16.66
N PRO A 132 -9.50 -19.76 17.51
CA PRO A 132 -10.75 -19.65 18.26
C PRO A 132 -11.99 -19.49 17.37
N ALA A 133 -11.93 -18.68 16.30
CA ALA A 133 -13.09 -18.43 15.43
C ALA A 133 -13.41 -19.62 14.52
N ALA A 134 -12.37 -20.27 13.96
CA ALA A 134 -12.53 -21.49 13.17
C ALA A 134 -13.03 -22.65 14.05
N PHE A 135 -12.50 -22.79 15.28
CA PHE A 135 -12.94 -23.82 16.24
C PHE A 135 -14.38 -23.58 16.71
N VAL A 136 -14.78 -22.32 16.94
CA VAL A 136 -16.17 -21.96 17.25
C VAL A 136 -17.08 -22.30 16.07
N THR A 137 -16.72 -21.96 14.84
CA THR A 137 -17.53 -22.27 13.65
C THR A 137 -17.69 -23.78 13.46
N VAL A 138 -16.61 -24.55 13.61
CA VAL A 138 -16.64 -26.01 13.52
C VAL A 138 -17.45 -26.62 14.67
N ILE A 139 -17.33 -26.11 15.90
CA ILE A 139 -18.17 -26.55 17.04
C ILE A 139 -19.65 -26.27 16.77
N PHE A 140 -20.00 -25.11 16.24
CA PHE A 140 -21.39 -24.75 15.94
C PHE A 140 -21.97 -25.59 14.79
N ILE A 141 -21.21 -25.81 13.71
CA ILE A 141 -21.60 -26.73 12.63
C ILE A 141 -21.77 -28.16 13.17
N THR A 142 -20.88 -28.60 14.05
CA THR A 142 -20.98 -29.93 14.69
C THR A 142 -22.20 -30.02 15.61
N LEU A 143 -22.55 -28.94 16.32
CA LEU A 143 -23.74 -28.83 17.16
C LEU A 143 -25.05 -28.69 16.36
N GLU A 144 -24.98 -28.23 15.11
CA GLU A 144 -26.10 -28.26 14.15
C GLU A 144 -26.33 -29.67 13.59
N VAL A 145 -25.27 -30.49 13.48
CA VAL A 145 -25.33 -31.86 12.95
C VAL A 145 -25.64 -32.91 14.03
N ALA A 146 -25.12 -32.75 15.25
CA ALA A 146 -25.38 -33.64 16.40
C ALA A 146 -26.86 -33.91 16.75
N PRO A 147 -27.83 -32.99 16.56
CA PRO A 147 -29.24 -33.19 16.94
C PRO A 147 -30.01 -33.99 15.89
N ILE A 148 -29.49 -34.09 14.66
CA ILE A 148 -30.05 -35.00 13.66
C ILE A 148 -30.06 -36.41 14.25
N TRP A 149 -29.06 -36.80 15.03
CA TRP A 149 -29.06 -38.09 15.73
C TRP A 149 -30.08 -38.19 16.88
N PHE A 150 -30.23 -37.13 17.69
CA PHE A 150 -31.16 -37.10 18.83
C PHE A 150 -32.64 -37.19 18.40
N PHE A 151 -33.00 -36.55 17.28
CA PHE A 151 -34.37 -36.59 16.75
C PHE A 151 -34.62 -37.76 15.79
N LEU A 152 -33.58 -38.40 15.21
CA LEU A 152 -33.73 -39.61 14.40
C LEU A 152 -33.93 -40.89 15.23
N THR A 153 -33.65 -40.87 16.54
CA THR A 153 -33.90 -42.01 17.44
C THR A 153 -35.07 -41.72 18.39
N PRO A 154 -36.21 -42.42 18.26
CA PRO A 154 -37.39 -42.15 19.09
C PRO A 154 -37.14 -42.48 20.58
N HIS A 155 -37.52 -41.58 21.49
CA HIS A 155 -37.32 -41.76 22.93
C HIS A 155 -38.45 -42.60 23.55
N PRO A 156 -38.15 -43.55 24.47
CA PRO A 156 -39.16 -44.47 25.01
C PRO A 156 -40.20 -43.82 25.96
N PHE A 157 -39.97 -42.59 26.41
CA PHE A 157 -40.78 -41.92 27.45
C PHE A 157 -41.44 -40.60 26.99
N ILE A 158 -41.19 -40.16 25.76
CA ILE A 158 -41.74 -38.91 25.21
C ILE A 158 -42.50 -39.25 23.94
N SER A 159 -43.71 -38.70 23.77
CA SER A 159 -44.46 -38.96 22.54
C SER A 159 -43.80 -38.26 21.36
N VAL A 160 -43.79 -38.92 20.20
CA VAL A 160 -43.28 -38.36 18.94
C VAL A 160 -43.91 -37.00 18.63
N GLN A 161 -45.19 -36.82 18.97
CA GLN A 161 -45.87 -35.54 18.78
C GLN A 161 -45.26 -34.42 19.65
N ILE A 162 -44.90 -34.71 20.90
CA ILE A 162 -44.25 -33.74 21.79
C ILE A 162 -42.81 -33.47 21.35
N GLU A 163 -42.06 -34.50 20.92
CA GLU A 163 -40.70 -34.34 20.41
C GLU A 163 -40.64 -33.40 19.20
N TYR A 164 -41.52 -33.60 18.21
CA TYR A 164 -41.45 -32.88 16.95
C TYR A 164 -42.26 -31.58 16.92
N LEU A 165 -43.39 -31.48 17.63
CA LEU A 165 -44.22 -30.27 17.61
C LEU A 165 -43.88 -29.27 18.71
N VAL A 166 -43.20 -29.71 19.77
CA VAL A 166 -42.88 -28.84 20.92
C VAL A 166 -41.38 -28.73 21.13
N LEU A 167 -40.67 -29.85 21.29
CA LEU A 167 -39.24 -29.80 21.64
C LEU A 167 -38.34 -29.38 20.48
N LEU A 168 -38.61 -29.86 19.26
CA LEU A 168 -37.84 -29.49 18.07
C LEU A 168 -37.93 -27.98 17.76
N PRO A 169 -39.11 -27.32 17.73
CA PRO A 169 -39.20 -25.87 17.55
C PRO A 169 -38.48 -25.08 18.64
N ILE A 170 -38.61 -25.46 19.91
CA ILE A 170 -37.91 -24.81 21.04
C ILE A 170 -36.39 -24.93 20.86
N TYR A 171 -35.92 -26.12 20.47
CA TYR A 171 -34.52 -26.38 20.21
C TYR A 171 -33.98 -25.53 19.05
N LEU A 172 -34.68 -25.49 17.92
CA LEU A 172 -34.30 -24.69 16.75
C LEU A 172 -34.26 -23.18 17.08
N ILE A 173 -35.20 -22.69 17.89
CA ILE A 173 -35.21 -21.30 18.35
C ILE A 173 -34.00 -21.01 19.25
N ALA A 174 -33.68 -21.91 20.18
CA ALA A 174 -32.52 -21.75 21.06
C ALA A 174 -31.19 -21.79 20.28
N LEU A 175 -31.09 -22.70 19.31
CA LEU A 175 -29.94 -22.82 18.42
C LEU A 175 -29.77 -21.57 17.55
N PHE A 176 -30.85 -21.10 16.93
CA PHE A 176 -30.85 -19.86 16.16
C PHE A 176 -30.43 -18.66 17.01
N TYR A 177 -30.93 -18.56 18.24
CA TYR A 177 -30.55 -17.49 19.17
C TYR A 177 -29.06 -17.55 19.54
N LEU A 178 -28.52 -18.74 19.83
CA LEU A 178 -27.10 -18.93 20.12
C LEU A 178 -26.23 -18.64 18.90
N PHE A 179 -26.64 -19.07 17.70
CA PHE A 179 -25.98 -18.76 16.44
C PHE A 179 -25.92 -17.25 16.20
N VAL A 180 -27.05 -16.54 16.30
CA VAL A 180 -27.12 -15.09 16.12
C VAL A 180 -26.25 -14.37 17.16
N ARG A 181 -26.22 -14.82 18.42
CA ARG A 181 -25.36 -14.25 19.48
C ARG A 181 -23.87 -14.46 19.19
N THR A 182 -23.49 -15.66 18.75
CA THR A 182 -22.10 -15.99 18.38
C THR A 182 -21.67 -15.22 17.14
N MET A 183 -22.51 -15.18 16.10
CA MET A 183 -22.26 -14.39 14.90
C MET A 183 -22.15 -12.91 15.23
N LYS A 184 -23.01 -12.38 16.10
CA LYS A 184 -22.91 -11.02 16.59
C LYS A 184 -21.59 -10.79 17.35
N PHE A 185 -21.17 -11.70 18.21
CA PHE A 185 -19.88 -11.61 18.89
C PHE A 185 -18.70 -11.59 17.90
N ILE A 186 -18.73 -12.48 16.89
CA ILE A 186 -17.74 -12.51 15.80
C ILE A 186 -17.76 -11.21 15.00
N PHE A 187 -18.94 -10.70 14.62
CA PHE A 187 -19.10 -9.46 13.87
C PHE A 187 -18.68 -8.21 14.66
N ASP A 188 -18.90 -8.21 15.97
CA ASP A 188 -18.62 -7.06 16.83
C ASP A 188 -17.17 -7.05 17.35
N HIS A 189 -16.51 -8.22 17.46
CA HIS A 189 -15.20 -8.35 18.14
C HIS A 189 -14.10 -9.01 17.29
N ILE A 190 -14.43 -9.68 16.19
CA ILE A 190 -13.45 -10.40 15.34
C ILE A 190 -13.41 -9.81 13.92
N ILE A 191 -14.56 -9.55 13.29
CA ILE A 191 -14.67 -8.98 11.93
C ILE A 191 -14.24 -7.50 11.81
N PRO A 192 -14.32 -6.64 12.84
CA PRO A 192 -13.77 -5.28 12.74
C PRO A 192 -12.24 -5.27 12.61
N GLU A 193 -11.55 -6.37 12.95
CA GLU A 193 -10.11 -6.55 12.69
C GLU A 193 -9.81 -7.18 11.31
N LEU A 194 -10.84 -7.58 10.56
CA LEU A 194 -10.71 -8.33 9.31
C LEU A 194 -10.03 -7.59 8.15
N PRO A 195 -10.17 -6.25 7.97
CA PRO A 195 -9.41 -5.55 6.93
C PRO A 195 -7.90 -5.67 7.15
N GLY A 196 -7.43 -5.52 8.39
CA GLY A 196 -6.02 -5.67 8.73
C GLY A 196 -5.53 -7.12 8.65
N VAL A 197 -6.36 -8.10 9.03
CA VAL A 197 -6.00 -9.53 9.04
C VAL A 197 -6.03 -10.16 7.64
N VAL A 198 -6.99 -9.78 6.77
CA VAL A 198 -7.02 -10.22 5.37
C VAL A 198 -5.87 -9.58 4.60
N MET A 199 -5.58 -8.30 4.86
CA MET A 199 -4.37 -7.65 4.35
C MET A 199 -3.11 -8.35 4.88
N ASP A 200 -2.99 -8.69 6.18
CA ASP A 200 -1.83 -9.38 6.79
C ASP A 200 -1.67 -10.84 6.32
N MET A 201 -2.75 -11.49 5.91
CA MET A 201 -2.70 -12.85 5.36
C MET A 201 -2.31 -12.90 3.89
N LEU A 202 -2.63 -11.87 3.10
CA LEU A 202 -2.01 -11.66 1.78
C LEU A 202 -0.55 -11.18 1.91
N SER A 203 -0.15 -10.71 3.11
CA SER A 203 1.11 -9.99 3.38
C SER A 203 2.39 -10.82 3.30
N GLN A 204 2.41 -12.12 3.59
CA GLN A 204 3.69 -12.86 3.67
C GLN A 204 4.41 -12.94 2.31
N ALA A 205 3.64 -13.17 1.25
CA ALA A 205 4.14 -13.13 -0.11
C ALA A 205 4.68 -11.74 -0.43
N THR A 206 3.93 -10.68 -0.08
CA THR A 206 4.32 -9.29 -0.34
C THR A 206 5.43 -8.75 0.57
N GLU A 207 5.59 -9.27 1.79
CA GLU A 207 6.73 -9.02 2.69
C GLU A 207 8.00 -9.67 2.14
N THR A 208 7.85 -10.90 1.65
CA THR A 208 8.93 -11.59 0.96
C THR A 208 9.30 -10.86 -0.32
N VAL A 209 8.33 -10.38 -1.10
CA VAL A 209 8.56 -9.52 -2.27
C VAL A 209 9.27 -8.25 -1.84
N ALA A 210 8.76 -7.47 -0.89
CA ALA A 210 9.39 -6.23 -0.44
C ALA A 210 10.84 -6.43 0.03
N ARG A 211 11.10 -7.52 0.79
CA ARG A 211 12.46 -7.89 1.21
C ARG A 211 13.33 -8.28 0.02
N LYS A 212 12.84 -9.08 -0.92
CA LYS A 212 13.59 -9.47 -2.13
C LYS A 212 13.84 -8.26 -3.03
N SER A 213 12.86 -7.38 -3.21
CA SER A 213 13.00 -6.11 -3.92
C SER A 213 14.08 -5.23 -3.30
N TYR A 214 14.15 -5.16 -1.97
CA TYR A 214 15.23 -4.45 -1.29
C TYR A 214 16.61 -5.05 -1.63
N PHE A 215 16.77 -6.38 -1.57
CA PHE A 215 18.05 -7.00 -1.90
C PHE A 215 18.41 -6.84 -3.38
N GLN A 216 17.47 -7.01 -4.30
CA GLN A 216 17.68 -6.77 -5.74
C GLN A 216 18.08 -5.32 -6.02
N TYR A 217 17.46 -4.35 -5.32
CA TYR A 217 17.84 -2.94 -5.40
C TYR A 217 19.24 -2.70 -4.80
N ALA A 218 19.55 -3.31 -3.66
CA ALA A 218 20.85 -3.17 -3.00
C ALA A 218 22.01 -3.77 -3.80
N GLU A 219 21.74 -4.84 -4.58
CA GLU A 219 22.69 -5.48 -5.49
C GLU A 219 22.99 -4.66 -6.75
N MET A 220 22.20 -3.61 -7.04
CA MET A 220 22.49 -2.71 -8.15
C MET A 220 23.81 -1.98 -7.95
N THR A 221 24.50 -1.74 -9.06
CA THR A 221 25.75 -0.98 -9.07
C THR A 221 25.52 0.45 -8.59
N GLU A 222 26.60 1.11 -8.18
CA GLU A 222 26.56 2.52 -7.75
C GLU A 222 26.00 3.46 -8.84
N GLU A 223 26.36 3.22 -10.11
CA GLU A 223 25.85 4.00 -11.25
C GLU A 223 24.34 3.78 -11.47
N GLU A 224 23.87 2.54 -11.36
CA GLU A 224 22.44 2.21 -11.48
C GLU A 224 21.60 2.82 -10.35
N ARG A 225 22.20 2.99 -9.16
CA ARG A 225 21.57 3.62 -7.99
C ARG A 225 21.77 5.14 -7.93
N GLN A 226 22.41 5.75 -8.94
CA GLN A 226 22.48 7.21 -8.99
C GLN A 226 21.07 7.80 -9.09
N PRO A 227 20.71 8.78 -8.25
CA PRO A 227 19.39 9.39 -8.30
C PRO A 227 19.09 10.03 -9.65
N VAL A 228 17.93 9.71 -10.21
CA VAL A 228 17.44 10.25 -11.48
C VAL A 228 16.08 10.89 -11.29
N TYR A 229 15.89 12.06 -11.89
CA TYR A 229 14.56 12.57 -12.19
C TYR A 229 14.39 12.69 -13.70
N TYR A 230 13.15 12.49 -14.14
CA TYR A 230 12.75 12.70 -15.52
C TYR A 230 12.04 14.04 -15.66
N GLY A 231 12.65 14.94 -16.41
CA GLY A 231 12.16 16.29 -16.63
C GLY A 231 11.33 16.40 -17.91
N ARG A 232 10.18 17.06 -17.82
CA ARG A 232 9.36 17.45 -18.98
C ARG A 232 8.96 18.92 -18.86
N VAL A 233 9.14 19.68 -19.93
CA VAL A 233 8.71 21.09 -20.01
C VAL A 233 7.53 21.20 -20.97
N ILE A 234 6.49 21.90 -20.54
CA ILE A 234 5.27 22.12 -21.32
C ILE A 234 5.01 23.62 -21.37
N HIS A 235 4.80 24.15 -22.57
CA HIS A 235 4.43 25.55 -22.78
C HIS A 235 2.97 25.60 -23.23
N GLU A 236 2.10 26.25 -22.45
CA GLU A 236 0.67 26.35 -22.73
C GLU A 236 0.14 27.75 -22.37
N ASN A 237 -0.22 28.54 -23.39
CA ASN A 237 -0.67 29.92 -23.23
C ASN A 237 0.36 30.79 -22.47
N GLU A 238 -0.05 31.37 -21.33
CA GLU A 238 0.78 32.17 -20.42
C GLU A 238 1.57 31.31 -19.40
N TRP A 239 1.50 29.98 -19.52
CA TRP A 239 2.07 29.05 -18.55
C TRP A 239 3.26 28.26 -19.11
N THR A 240 4.27 28.09 -18.27
CA THR A 240 5.37 27.15 -18.48
C THR A 240 5.39 26.18 -17.31
N ILE A 241 5.26 24.88 -17.60
CA ILE A 241 5.06 23.83 -16.59
C ILE A 241 6.27 22.91 -16.61
N LEU A 242 6.96 22.82 -15.47
CA LEU A 242 8.16 22.02 -15.26
C LEU A 242 7.79 20.79 -14.45
N GLN A 243 7.72 19.62 -15.08
CA GLN A 243 7.37 18.36 -14.42
C GLN A 243 8.64 17.56 -14.11
N TYR A 244 8.72 17.07 -12.87
CA TYR A 244 9.81 16.25 -12.35
C TYR A 244 9.22 14.92 -11.90
N HIS A 245 9.48 13.85 -12.66
CA HIS A 245 8.99 12.51 -12.36
C HIS A 245 10.09 11.68 -11.69
N PHE A 246 9.71 10.94 -10.65
CA PHE A 246 10.61 10.10 -9.86
C PHE A 246 10.14 8.65 -9.95
N PHE A 247 11.05 7.75 -10.30
CA PHE A 247 10.79 6.33 -10.34
C PHE A 247 11.51 5.60 -9.21
N TYR A 248 10.81 4.74 -8.49
CA TYR A 248 11.36 3.91 -7.42
C TYR A 248 11.15 2.44 -7.77
N ALA A 249 12.10 1.57 -7.41
CA ALA A 249 11.97 0.14 -7.68
C ALA A 249 10.80 -0.52 -6.93
N PHE A 250 10.43 0.01 -5.76
CA PHE A 250 9.41 -0.59 -4.90
C PHE A 250 8.86 0.44 -3.91
N ASN A 251 7.55 0.43 -3.68
CA ASN A 251 6.85 1.13 -2.60
C ASN A 251 6.67 0.17 -1.42
N ASP A 252 7.30 0.46 -0.27
CA ASP A 252 7.20 -0.40 0.92
C ASP A 252 6.41 0.23 2.07
N TRP A 253 5.49 1.16 1.77
CA TRP A 253 4.79 1.99 2.74
C TRP A 253 4.18 1.21 3.91
N ARG A 254 3.60 0.05 3.63
CA ARG A 254 3.04 -0.84 4.64
C ARG A 254 4.07 -1.35 5.65
N LEU A 255 5.27 -1.72 5.20
CA LEU A 255 6.33 -2.25 6.07
C LEU A 255 7.19 -1.14 6.65
N GLY A 256 7.45 -0.11 5.86
CA GLY A 256 8.28 1.03 6.21
C GLY A 256 7.60 2.01 7.13
N ALA A 257 6.27 2.17 7.04
CA ALA A 257 5.54 3.16 7.82
C ALA A 257 4.16 2.73 8.33
N ASN A 258 3.81 1.43 8.30
CA ASN A 258 2.46 0.93 8.60
C ASN A 258 1.37 1.59 7.72
N GLY A 259 1.72 1.90 6.48
CA GLY A 259 0.79 2.35 5.45
C GLY A 259 -0.16 1.25 4.97
N ILE A 260 -0.99 1.60 4.00
CA ILE A 260 -2.03 0.71 3.48
C ILE A 260 -1.58 -0.11 2.25
N ASN A 261 -0.34 0.09 1.79
CA ASN A 261 0.08 -0.39 0.48
C ASN A 261 1.56 -0.80 0.42
N HIS A 262 1.88 -1.74 -0.45
CA HIS A 262 3.22 -1.99 -0.98
C HIS A 262 3.12 -2.55 -2.41
N HIS A 263 3.97 -2.11 -3.32
CA HIS A 263 3.97 -2.63 -4.68
C HIS A 263 5.32 -2.46 -5.34
N GLU A 264 5.60 -3.32 -6.32
CA GLU A 264 6.74 -3.15 -7.21
C GLU A 264 6.51 -1.94 -8.11
N GLY A 265 7.61 -1.23 -8.40
CA GLY A 265 7.63 0.03 -9.14
C GLY A 265 6.85 1.15 -8.46
N ASP A 266 7.33 2.38 -8.53
CA ASP A 266 6.58 3.53 -8.04
C ASP A 266 6.85 4.77 -8.87
N TRP A 267 5.80 5.54 -9.14
CA TRP A 267 5.86 6.74 -9.97
C TRP A 267 5.25 7.93 -9.24
N GLU A 268 6.13 8.77 -8.71
CA GLU A 268 5.80 10.03 -8.07
C GLU A 268 6.20 11.22 -8.94
N MET A 269 5.67 12.41 -8.65
CA MET A 269 5.96 13.61 -9.42
C MET A 269 5.78 14.89 -8.60
N ALA A 270 6.63 15.86 -8.86
CA ALA A 270 6.43 17.27 -8.50
C ALA A 270 6.38 18.13 -9.76
N ALA A 271 5.65 19.24 -9.73
CA ALA A 271 5.61 20.17 -10.85
C ALA A 271 5.66 21.63 -10.40
N VAL A 272 6.52 22.43 -11.04
CA VAL A 272 6.60 23.88 -10.85
C VAL A 272 5.86 24.55 -11.99
N TYR A 273 4.87 25.38 -11.66
CA TYR A 273 4.09 26.14 -12.62
C TYR A 273 4.59 27.57 -12.62
N LEU A 274 5.00 28.05 -13.79
CA LEU A 274 5.35 29.43 -14.04
C LEU A 274 4.22 30.10 -14.81
N LYS A 275 3.86 31.32 -14.41
CA LYS A 275 2.89 32.18 -15.08
C LYS A 275 3.61 33.43 -15.58
N HIS A 276 3.63 33.66 -16.88
CA HIS A 276 4.46 34.70 -17.51
C HIS A 276 5.94 34.61 -17.11
N ASP A 277 6.49 33.39 -17.11
CA ASP A 277 7.85 33.05 -16.69
C ASP A 277 8.20 33.33 -15.20
N GLU A 278 7.23 33.76 -14.40
CA GLU A 278 7.36 33.94 -12.96
C GLU A 278 6.76 32.75 -12.20
N PRO A 279 7.42 32.25 -11.15
CA PRO A 279 6.96 31.07 -10.45
C PRO A 279 5.66 31.33 -9.67
N TYR A 280 4.67 30.47 -9.90
CA TYR A 280 3.30 30.63 -9.40
C TYR A 280 2.96 29.63 -8.29
N ALA A 281 3.22 28.35 -8.52
CA ALA A 281 2.89 27.28 -7.56
C ALA A 281 3.77 26.05 -7.76
N VAL A 282 3.84 25.21 -6.72
CA VAL A 282 4.36 23.85 -6.78
C VAL A 282 3.21 22.88 -6.52
N LEU A 283 3.09 21.87 -7.38
CA LEU A 283 2.18 20.76 -7.21
C LEU A 283 2.97 19.52 -6.82
N LEU A 284 2.39 18.72 -5.93
CA LEU A 284 3.01 17.57 -5.31
C LEU A 284 2.08 16.36 -5.47
N SER A 285 2.63 15.25 -5.93
CA SER A 285 1.90 13.99 -5.98
C SER A 285 1.67 13.44 -4.57
N GLN A 286 0.42 13.10 -4.26
CA GLN A 286 0.03 12.46 -2.99
C GLN A 286 -1.01 11.40 -3.30
N HIS A 287 -0.56 10.25 -3.81
CA HIS A 287 -1.43 9.18 -4.29
C HIS A 287 -2.56 9.74 -5.19
N GLY A 288 -3.83 9.45 -4.87
CA GLY A 288 -4.99 9.94 -5.62
C GLY A 288 -5.45 11.37 -5.31
N SER A 289 -4.91 12.03 -4.28
CA SER A 289 -5.37 13.38 -3.88
C SER A 289 -4.62 14.48 -4.62
N GLY A 290 -3.28 14.43 -4.58
CA GLY A 290 -2.41 15.55 -4.94
C GLY A 290 -2.51 16.74 -3.95
N ALA A 291 -1.49 17.58 -3.94
CA ALA A 291 -1.46 18.82 -3.18
C ALA A 291 -0.82 19.95 -3.99
N MET A 292 -1.13 21.19 -3.60
CA MET A 292 -0.56 22.40 -4.21
C MET A 292 -0.17 23.38 -3.11
N GLU A 293 0.98 24.05 -3.28
CA GLU A 293 1.37 25.22 -2.49
C GLU A 293 1.71 26.38 -3.44
N LEU A 294 1.19 27.58 -3.15
CA LEU A 294 1.53 28.77 -3.92
C LEU A 294 3.01 29.08 -3.69
N TRP A 295 3.68 29.60 -4.71
CA TRP A 295 5.13 29.82 -4.67
C TRP A 295 5.59 30.69 -3.49
N LYS A 296 4.79 31.67 -3.09
CA LYS A 296 5.04 32.53 -1.92
C LYS A 296 5.11 31.75 -0.59
N ASP A 297 4.45 30.60 -0.50
CA ASP A 297 4.36 29.75 0.69
C ASP A 297 5.33 28.55 0.58
N VAL A 298 5.89 28.29 -0.61
CA VAL A 298 6.81 27.17 -0.87
C VAL A 298 8.12 27.41 -0.14
N ARG A 299 8.51 26.42 0.67
CA ARG A 299 9.85 26.41 1.29
C ARG A 299 10.89 26.15 0.22
N ARG A 300 11.93 26.97 0.21
CA ARG A 300 13.05 26.86 -0.73
C ARG A 300 14.34 26.61 0.04
N VAL A 301 15.26 25.91 -0.60
CA VAL A 301 16.56 25.62 0.00
C VAL A 301 17.41 26.88 0.00
N ARG A 302 18.25 27.03 1.03
CA ARG A 302 19.23 28.12 1.11
C ARG A 302 20.58 27.65 0.60
N ASP A 303 21.31 28.55 -0.06
CA ASP A 303 22.68 28.29 -0.50
C ASP A 303 23.69 28.39 0.67
N THR A 304 24.99 28.29 0.36
CA THR A 304 26.07 28.36 1.34
C THR A 304 26.16 29.72 2.06
N ASP A 305 25.67 30.79 1.42
CA ASP A 305 25.68 32.15 1.95
C ASP A 305 24.40 32.45 2.76
N GLY A 306 23.45 31.51 2.77
CA GLY A 306 22.19 31.59 3.51
C GLY A 306 21.05 32.26 2.73
N GLU A 307 21.25 32.53 1.44
CA GLU A 307 20.26 33.16 0.57
C GLU A 307 19.27 32.12 0.03
N GLU A 308 18.01 32.50 -0.12
CA GLU A 308 16.99 31.60 -0.67
C GLU A 308 17.22 31.34 -2.16
N THR A 309 17.32 30.06 -2.52
CA THR A 309 17.43 29.62 -3.91
C THR A 309 16.06 29.48 -4.57
N THR A 310 16.05 29.10 -5.85
CA THR A 310 14.83 28.74 -6.61
C THR A 310 14.42 27.28 -6.46
N HIS A 311 15.14 26.49 -5.65
CA HIS A 311 14.90 25.06 -5.51
C HIS A 311 13.83 24.77 -4.44
N PRO A 312 12.65 24.25 -4.81
CA PRO A 312 11.63 23.90 -3.84
C PRO A 312 12.08 22.71 -2.98
N LEU A 313 11.84 22.82 -1.68
CA LEU A 313 12.11 21.76 -0.72
C LEU A 313 10.90 20.85 -0.58
N ILE A 314 11.10 19.56 -0.83
CA ILE A 314 10.03 18.55 -0.80
C ILE A 314 10.47 17.39 0.09
N TYR A 315 9.52 16.85 0.85
CA TYR A 315 9.69 15.72 1.74
C TYR A 315 8.99 14.51 1.11
N ALA A 316 9.73 13.42 0.92
CA ALA A 316 9.18 12.15 0.47
C ALA A 316 8.63 11.36 1.66
N GLY A 317 7.41 10.84 1.55
CA GLY A 317 6.79 9.98 2.54
C GLY A 317 7.54 8.66 2.68
N LEU A 318 7.87 8.26 3.91
CA LEU A 318 8.62 7.03 4.18
C LEU A 318 7.90 5.81 3.59
N GLY A 319 8.54 5.15 2.64
CA GLY A 319 8.05 3.96 1.92
C GLY A 319 6.90 4.21 0.95
N SER A 320 6.17 5.33 1.07
CA SER A 320 5.07 5.71 0.17
C SER A 320 5.49 6.60 -0.97
N HIS A 321 6.64 7.27 -0.83
CA HIS A 321 7.24 8.25 -1.75
C HIS A 321 6.39 9.47 -2.13
N ALA A 322 5.13 9.54 -1.70
CA ALA A 322 4.28 10.70 -1.83
C ALA A 322 5.00 11.98 -1.37
N ASN A 323 4.79 13.07 -2.11
CA ASN A 323 5.51 14.32 -1.96
C ASN A 323 4.76 15.33 -1.08
N TYR A 324 5.47 15.91 -0.12
CA TYR A 324 4.93 16.88 0.85
C TYR A 324 5.80 18.12 0.92
N SER A 325 5.20 19.29 1.08
CA SER A 325 5.96 20.54 1.24
C SER A 325 6.49 20.77 2.64
N LYS A 326 5.97 20.02 3.62
CA LYS A 326 6.32 20.11 5.03
C LYS A 326 6.50 18.70 5.60
N PRO A 327 7.38 18.54 6.60
CA PRO A 327 7.50 17.27 7.29
C PRO A 327 6.21 17.06 8.10
N GLU A 328 5.40 16.09 7.68
CA GLU A 328 4.16 15.74 8.36
C GLU A 328 4.06 14.24 8.60
N VAL A 329 3.35 13.88 9.67
CA VAL A 329 2.95 12.48 9.90
C VAL A 329 1.75 12.18 9.03
N ILE A 330 1.96 11.36 7.99
CA ILE A 330 0.91 10.89 7.10
C ILE A 330 -0.01 9.95 7.89
N ARG A 331 -1.31 10.22 7.86
CA ARG A 331 -2.33 9.41 8.54
C ARG A 331 -3.41 9.02 7.55
N VAL A 332 -3.89 7.79 7.64
CA VAL A 332 -4.83 7.20 6.67
C VAL A 332 -6.07 8.07 6.45
N HIS A 333 -6.65 8.66 7.50
CA HIS A 333 -7.81 9.54 7.35
C HIS A 333 -7.53 10.81 6.53
N ARG A 334 -6.29 11.34 6.56
CA ARG A 334 -5.92 12.54 5.77
C ARG A 334 -5.80 12.26 4.28
N LEU A 335 -5.80 10.99 3.86
CA LEU A 335 -5.77 10.59 2.45
C LEU A 335 -7.15 10.74 1.78
N PHE A 336 -8.20 10.94 2.57
CA PHE A 336 -9.58 11.11 2.10
C PHE A 336 -10.01 12.57 2.21
N ASN A 337 -10.83 13.01 1.27
CA ASN A 337 -11.41 14.36 1.27
C ASN A 337 -12.17 14.64 2.57
N GLU A 338 -12.18 15.92 2.98
CA GLU A 338 -12.87 16.36 4.18
C GLU A 338 -14.35 16.00 4.15
N GLY A 339 -14.84 15.35 5.21
CA GLY A 339 -16.23 14.91 5.29
C GLY A 339 -16.50 13.80 6.29
N CYS A 340 -17.70 13.21 6.20
CA CYS A 340 -18.18 12.17 7.11
C CYS A 340 -17.27 10.92 7.10
N LEU A 341 -16.80 10.51 5.91
CA LEU A 341 -15.92 9.35 5.76
C LEU A 341 -14.56 9.56 6.44
N GLN A 342 -13.94 10.73 6.25
CA GLN A 342 -12.68 11.07 6.92
C GLN A 342 -12.84 11.06 8.45
N ARG A 343 -13.92 11.65 8.99
CA ARG A 343 -14.19 11.66 10.43
C ARG A 343 -14.42 10.26 10.99
N PHE A 344 -15.18 9.44 10.25
CA PHE A 344 -15.38 8.04 10.62
C PHE A 344 -14.07 7.25 10.64
N LEU A 345 -13.21 7.43 9.64
CA LEU A 345 -11.88 6.79 9.57
C LEU A 345 -10.94 7.31 10.67
N TYR A 346 -11.01 8.60 11.01
CA TYR A 346 -10.26 9.19 12.12
C TYR A 346 -10.67 8.57 13.46
N TRP A 347 -11.98 8.50 13.71
CA TRP A 347 -12.53 7.96 14.95
C TRP A 347 -12.23 6.47 15.09
N THR A 348 -12.35 5.70 14.00
CA THR A 348 -12.03 4.26 13.99
C THR A 348 -10.54 3.98 14.20
N ASP A 349 -9.61 4.73 13.57
CA ASP A 349 -8.17 4.61 13.86
C ASP A 349 -7.84 4.95 15.32
N GLY A 350 -8.47 6.00 15.87
CA GLY A 350 -8.34 6.38 17.28
C GLY A 350 -8.82 5.28 18.24
N LEU A 351 -10.00 4.72 17.97
CA LEU A 351 -10.58 3.62 18.75
C LEU A 351 -9.71 2.36 18.67
N LEU A 352 -9.27 1.95 17.48
CA LEU A 352 -8.42 0.78 17.30
C LEU A 352 -7.11 0.92 18.07
N ARG A 353 -6.49 2.11 18.07
CA ARG A 353 -5.29 2.38 18.88
C ARG A 353 -5.58 2.36 20.36
N PHE A 354 -6.69 2.93 20.81
CA PHE A 354 -7.09 2.89 22.21
C PHE A 354 -7.27 1.44 22.71
N LEU A 355 -7.98 0.61 21.93
CA LEU A 355 -8.14 -0.81 22.20
C LEU A 355 -6.78 -1.53 22.17
N PHE A 356 -5.94 -1.24 21.17
CA PHE A 356 -4.59 -1.80 21.10
C PHE A 356 -3.75 -1.42 22.33
N LEU A 357 -3.77 -0.16 22.80
CA LEU A 357 -3.07 0.26 24.02
C LEU A 357 -3.60 -0.43 25.28
N LEU A 358 -4.91 -0.73 25.31
CA LEU A 358 -5.54 -1.47 26.40
C LEU A 358 -5.10 -2.94 26.44
N PHE A 359 -4.93 -3.57 25.27
CA PHE A 359 -4.68 -5.01 25.11
C PHE A 359 -3.22 -5.40 24.78
N ASN A 360 -2.35 -4.46 24.38
CA ASN A 360 -0.94 -4.70 24.01
C ASN A 360 -0.01 -4.57 25.26
N PRO A 361 0.99 -5.44 25.47
CA PRO A 361 1.63 -5.61 26.78
C PRO A 361 2.81 -4.66 27.03
N SER A 362 2.74 -3.41 26.56
CA SER A 362 3.69 -2.38 27.02
C SER A 362 3.14 -1.78 28.33
N GLN A 363 3.85 -2.00 29.44
CA GLN A 363 3.34 -1.66 30.78
C GLN A 363 2.98 -0.17 30.94
N ARG A 364 3.70 0.74 30.26
CA ARG A 364 3.47 2.20 30.36
C ARG A 364 2.25 2.66 29.57
N ALA A 365 2.04 2.18 28.35
CA ALA A 365 0.96 2.65 27.49
C ALA A 365 -0.42 2.11 27.94
N ARG A 366 -0.44 0.89 28.47
CA ARG A 366 -1.61 0.32 29.16
C ARG A 366 -2.00 1.12 30.41
N GLN A 367 -1.02 1.57 31.20
CA GLN A 367 -1.26 2.41 32.37
C GLN A 367 -1.86 3.77 32.01
N ILE A 368 -1.41 4.38 30.90
CA ILE A 368 -1.98 5.63 30.39
C ILE A 368 -3.44 5.43 29.96
N ALA A 369 -3.73 4.38 29.18
CA ALA A 369 -5.10 4.09 28.73
C ALA A 369 -6.04 3.77 29.91
N LEU A 370 -5.59 3.00 30.90
CA LEU A 370 -6.36 2.70 32.11
C LEU A 370 -6.56 3.92 33.00
N HIS A 371 -5.56 4.81 33.09
CA HIS A 371 -5.67 6.07 33.82
C HIS A 371 -6.69 7.02 33.19
N GLU A 372 -6.71 7.12 31.86
CA GLU A 372 -7.66 7.95 31.11
C GLU A 372 -9.11 7.45 31.28
N LEU A 373 -9.32 6.12 31.18
CA LEU A 373 -10.61 5.46 31.46
C LEU A 373 -11.12 5.73 32.89
N ALA A 374 -10.20 5.74 33.86
CA ALA A 374 -10.53 5.94 35.27
C ALA A 374 -10.80 7.40 35.62
N THR A 375 -10.13 8.34 34.95
CA THR A 375 -10.23 9.78 35.24
C THR A 375 -11.35 10.46 34.46
N HIS A 376 -11.62 10.05 33.21
CA HIS A 376 -12.59 10.71 32.35
C HIS A 376 -13.46 9.73 31.53
N PRO A 377 -14.30 8.89 32.17
CA PRO A 377 -15.05 7.83 31.50
C PRO A 377 -16.06 8.32 30.44
N ALA A 378 -16.56 9.56 30.58
CA ALA A 378 -17.49 10.16 29.63
C ALA A 378 -16.81 10.75 28.38
N THR A 379 -15.51 11.07 28.47
CA THR A 379 -14.74 11.65 27.35
C THR A 379 -13.67 10.70 26.80
N ALA A 380 -13.48 9.53 27.41
CA ALA A 380 -12.45 8.56 27.03
C ALA A 380 -12.46 8.11 25.55
N LEU A 381 -13.58 8.32 24.83
CA LEU A 381 -13.78 7.96 23.42
C LEU A 381 -14.03 9.18 22.52
N THR A 382 -13.65 10.38 22.95
CA THR A 382 -13.75 11.60 22.14
C THR A 382 -12.55 11.77 21.22
N GLU A 383 -12.73 12.57 20.17
CA GLU A 383 -11.66 12.92 19.24
C GLU A 383 -10.48 13.64 19.92
N GLU A 384 -10.75 14.41 20.98
CA GLU A 384 -9.75 15.12 21.79
C GLU A 384 -8.91 14.15 22.64
N THR A 385 -9.52 13.14 23.26
CA THR A 385 -8.79 12.10 24.00
C THR A 385 -7.99 11.20 23.06
N PHE A 386 -8.51 10.88 21.87
CA PHE A 386 -7.71 10.22 20.84
C PHE A 386 -6.57 11.09 20.30
N ALA A 387 -6.65 12.42 20.45
CA ALA A 387 -5.55 13.31 20.14
C ALA A 387 -4.48 13.30 21.25
N SER A 388 -4.86 13.27 22.52
CA SER A 388 -3.92 13.26 23.67
C SER A 388 -3.21 11.93 23.88
N LEU A 389 -3.82 10.81 23.47
CA LEU A 389 -3.20 9.48 23.48
C LEU A 389 -2.16 9.29 22.35
N ARG A 390 -1.97 10.30 21.50
CA ARG A 390 -0.94 10.28 20.45
C ARG A 390 0.38 10.68 21.10
N ASP A 391 1.27 9.70 21.25
CA ASP A 391 2.66 10.02 21.52
C ASP A 391 3.25 10.68 20.25
N GLU A 392 3.55 11.99 20.34
CA GLU A 392 4.14 12.76 19.25
C GLU A 392 5.54 12.24 18.87
N LYS A 393 6.20 11.49 19.77
CA LYS A 393 7.53 10.87 19.57
C LYS A 393 7.46 9.46 18.99
N ASP A 394 6.27 9.04 18.55
CA ASP A 394 5.93 7.65 18.27
C ASP A 394 5.96 7.31 16.77
N HIS A 395 6.78 8.04 16.02
CA HIS A 395 6.93 7.92 14.57
C HIS A 395 8.39 7.64 14.19
N TYR A 396 8.58 7.02 13.03
CA TYR A 396 9.90 6.66 12.49
C TYR A 396 10.83 7.87 12.58
N LEU A 397 11.94 7.68 13.28
CA LEU A 397 12.85 8.78 13.60
C LEU A 397 13.33 9.45 12.31
N VAL A 398 12.98 10.73 12.14
CA VAL A 398 13.60 11.61 11.16
C VAL A 398 14.96 12.06 11.72
N SER A 399 15.87 11.14 12.06
CA SER A 399 17.27 11.53 12.33
C SER A 399 17.94 11.82 11.00
N LEU A 400 18.36 13.08 10.78
CA LEU A 400 19.03 13.63 9.59
C LEU A 400 18.50 13.09 8.25
N PRO A 401 17.62 13.83 7.56
CA PRO A 401 17.13 13.37 6.27
C PRO A 401 18.28 13.21 5.28
N MET A 402 18.23 12.14 4.48
CA MET A 402 19.05 12.08 3.29
C MET A 402 18.49 13.08 2.29
N GLU A 403 19.33 14.00 1.84
CA GLU A 403 18.96 15.01 0.85
C GLU A 403 19.50 14.60 -0.52
N ILE A 404 18.63 14.61 -1.52
CA ILE A 404 19.00 14.49 -2.94
C ILE A 404 18.75 15.86 -3.58
N ALA A 405 19.80 16.44 -4.13
CA ALA A 405 19.83 17.84 -4.57
C ALA A 405 20.64 18.00 -5.87
N THR A 406 20.74 19.23 -6.34
CA THR A 406 21.68 19.63 -7.39
C THR A 406 23.13 19.39 -6.96
N GLY A 407 24.01 19.10 -7.92
CA GLY A 407 25.44 18.80 -7.68
C GLY A 407 26.35 19.98 -7.37
N ASP A 408 25.80 21.04 -6.79
CA ASP A 408 26.52 22.28 -6.44
C ASP A 408 27.11 22.28 -5.01
N GLY A 409 26.83 21.24 -4.23
CA GLY A 409 27.49 20.99 -2.94
C GLY A 409 26.91 21.76 -1.74
N PHE A 410 26.72 21.02 -0.63
CA PHE A 410 26.27 21.42 0.72
C PHE A 410 24.99 22.26 0.86
N ARG A 411 23.91 21.63 1.34
CA ARG A 411 22.63 22.30 1.64
C ARG A 411 22.04 21.84 2.98
N ILE A 412 22.01 22.75 3.96
CA ILE A 412 21.37 22.63 5.28
C ILE A 412 20.87 24.04 5.65
N GLY A 413 19.63 24.33 6.05
CA GLY A 413 18.49 23.48 6.42
C GLY A 413 17.16 24.22 6.22
N VAL A 414 16.14 23.99 7.07
CA VAL A 414 15.17 25.07 7.36
C VAL A 414 15.45 25.64 8.77
N ASP A 415 15.75 24.80 9.77
CA ASP A 415 16.27 25.18 11.10
C ASP A 415 17.16 24.07 11.75
N GLY A 416 18.03 23.41 10.98
CA GLY A 416 18.79 22.26 11.50
C GLY A 416 20.02 22.63 12.33
N ASP A 417 19.98 22.46 13.66
CA ASP A 417 21.17 22.16 14.47
C ASP A 417 21.27 20.65 14.73
N HIS A 418 21.95 19.97 13.81
CA HIS A 418 22.13 18.53 13.78
C HIS A 418 22.98 17.95 14.91
N LYS A 419 23.61 18.79 15.75
CA LYS A 419 24.33 18.32 16.94
C LYS A 419 23.43 18.22 18.16
N HIS A 420 22.27 18.90 18.15
CA HIS A 420 21.42 19.06 19.34
C HIS A 420 19.96 18.60 19.13
N GLU A 421 19.51 18.33 17.90
CA GLU A 421 18.24 17.63 17.67
C GLU A 421 18.36 16.14 18.03
N GLU A 422 18.14 15.82 19.30
CA GLU A 422 17.88 14.44 19.72
C GLU A 422 16.52 14.01 19.20
N VAL A 423 16.52 13.38 18.03
CA VAL A 423 15.36 12.65 17.54
C VAL A 423 15.14 11.48 18.50
N GLY A 424 14.07 11.56 19.28
CA GLY A 424 13.75 10.59 20.33
C GLY A 424 13.45 9.22 19.73
N LYS A 425 14.05 8.16 20.28
CA LYS A 425 13.72 6.78 19.89
C LYS A 425 12.30 6.44 20.35
N SER A 426 11.47 5.91 19.45
CA SER A 426 10.16 5.40 19.85
C SER A 426 10.33 4.36 20.95
N THR A 427 9.45 4.43 21.96
CA THR A 427 9.42 3.46 23.06
C THR A 427 8.95 2.08 22.57
N SER A 428 8.22 2.03 21.44
CA SER A 428 7.78 0.80 20.79
C SER A 428 8.97 0.03 20.18
N TYR A 429 9.14 -1.21 20.62
CA TYR A 429 10.18 -2.11 20.11
C TYR A 429 10.07 -2.32 18.60
N LEU A 430 8.87 -2.59 18.08
CA LEU A 430 8.64 -2.80 16.64
C LEU A 430 9.02 -1.56 15.82
N LYS A 431 8.59 -0.36 16.24
CA LYS A 431 8.91 0.89 15.52
C LYS A 431 10.40 1.21 15.57
N ARG A 432 11.06 0.94 16.69
CA ARG A 432 12.52 1.08 16.83
C ARG A 432 13.27 0.14 15.89
N VAL A 433 12.90 -1.14 15.87
CA VAL A 433 13.50 -2.13 14.96
C VAL A 433 13.30 -1.73 13.49
N MET A 434 12.11 -1.26 13.12
CA MET A 434 11.85 -0.82 11.74
C MET A 434 12.54 0.51 11.39
N SER A 435 12.82 1.38 12.37
CA SER A 435 13.63 2.60 12.15
C SER A 435 15.11 2.29 11.98
N ASP A 436 15.60 1.23 12.62
CA ASP A 436 16.98 0.72 12.53
C ASP A 436 17.12 -0.34 11.40
N ARG A 437 16.20 -0.34 10.42
CA ARG A 437 16.21 -1.30 9.32
C ARG A 437 17.42 -1.09 8.41
N GLU A 438 17.91 -2.19 7.83
CA GLU A 438 18.97 -2.12 6.82
C GLU A 438 18.51 -1.27 5.62
N VAL A 439 19.36 -0.35 5.20
CA VAL A 439 19.15 0.59 4.09
C VAL A 439 20.40 0.65 3.21
N THR A 440 20.19 0.81 1.90
CA THR A 440 21.27 0.98 0.93
C THR A 440 21.11 2.34 0.27
N HIS A 441 21.88 3.30 0.77
CA HIS A 441 21.83 4.67 0.28
C HIS A 441 22.49 4.82 -1.11
N PRO A 442 22.01 5.75 -1.95
CA PRO A 442 22.68 6.08 -3.19
C PRO A 442 24.09 6.63 -2.91
N PRO A 443 25.07 6.31 -3.77
CA PRO A 443 26.46 6.76 -3.61
C PRO A 443 26.62 8.27 -3.85
N SER A 444 25.77 8.83 -4.71
CA SER A 444 25.67 10.27 -4.98
C SER A 444 24.37 10.82 -4.42
N ARG A 445 24.43 12.05 -3.92
CA ARG A 445 23.27 12.85 -3.52
C ARG A 445 22.85 13.84 -4.60
N GLU A 446 23.44 13.70 -5.78
CA GLU A 446 23.22 14.61 -6.89
C GLU A 446 22.26 14.00 -7.90
N TRP A 447 21.36 14.84 -8.42
CA TRP A 447 20.48 14.45 -9.49
C TRP A 447 21.23 14.23 -10.80
N ARG A 448 20.90 13.13 -11.47
CA ARG A 448 21.08 13.00 -12.92
C ARG A 448 19.76 13.36 -13.62
N GLN A 449 19.78 14.45 -14.37
CA GLN A 449 18.65 14.88 -15.18
C GLN A 449 18.52 14.01 -16.44
N VAL A 450 17.31 13.53 -16.71
CA VAL A 450 16.95 12.90 -17.99
C VAL A 450 15.73 13.63 -18.55
N LEU A 451 15.82 14.13 -19.78
CA LEU A 451 14.66 14.74 -20.45
C LEU A 451 13.78 13.66 -21.04
N ILE A 452 12.47 13.76 -20.83
CA ILE A 452 11.48 12.83 -21.39
C ILE A 452 10.48 13.55 -22.29
N SER A 453 10.03 12.83 -23.30
CA SER A 453 9.01 13.25 -24.24
C SER A 453 8.12 12.05 -24.59
N GLU A 454 7.14 12.25 -25.48
CA GLU A 454 6.33 11.16 -26.03
C GLU A 454 7.14 10.22 -26.93
N GLU A 455 8.37 10.60 -27.31
CA GLU A 455 9.28 9.76 -28.08
C GLU A 455 10.13 8.84 -27.19
N THR A 456 10.06 9.01 -25.87
CA THR A 456 10.77 8.13 -24.93
C THR A 456 10.07 6.77 -24.87
N ASP A 457 10.72 5.71 -25.36
CA ASP A 457 10.14 4.38 -25.55
C ASP A 457 9.22 3.90 -24.40
N TRP A 458 9.70 3.89 -23.16
CA TRP A 458 8.94 3.36 -22.02
C TRP A 458 7.82 4.29 -21.52
N VAL A 459 7.77 5.56 -21.95
CA VAL A 459 6.70 6.49 -21.58
C VAL A 459 5.36 6.05 -22.19
N GLU A 460 5.38 5.45 -23.37
CA GLU A 460 4.17 4.95 -24.05
C GLU A 460 3.63 3.63 -23.49
N PHE A 461 4.32 3.02 -22.52
CA PHE A 461 3.91 1.75 -21.95
C PHE A 461 2.58 1.85 -21.20
N LYS A 462 1.59 1.07 -21.66
CA LYS A 462 0.21 1.06 -21.12
C LYS A 462 -0.04 -0.02 -20.08
N GLY A 463 0.98 -0.78 -19.69
CA GLY A 463 0.89 -1.81 -18.64
C GLY A 463 1.20 -1.27 -17.25
N LEU A 464 1.10 -2.15 -16.26
CA LEU A 464 1.43 -1.83 -14.87
C LEU A 464 2.93 -1.98 -14.60
N TRP A 465 3.50 -1.05 -13.85
CA TRP A 465 4.90 -1.06 -13.43
C TRP A 465 5.11 -1.91 -12.16
N GLY A 466 4.56 -3.11 -12.14
CA GLY A 466 4.59 -4.01 -10.99
C GLY A 466 3.43 -5.00 -11.05
N VAL A 467 3.49 -6.07 -10.24
CA VAL A 467 2.51 -7.16 -10.31
C VAL A 467 1.08 -6.65 -10.09
N LYS A 468 0.14 -7.21 -10.86
CA LYS A 468 -1.29 -7.01 -10.68
C LYS A 468 -1.78 -7.77 -9.44
N SER A 469 -2.33 -7.06 -8.47
CA SER A 469 -3.03 -7.64 -7.31
C SER A 469 -4.56 -7.66 -7.55
N LEU A 470 -5.28 -8.44 -6.75
CA LEU A 470 -6.74 -8.38 -6.67
C LEU A 470 -7.21 -7.09 -5.97
N LEU A 471 -6.35 -6.51 -5.13
CA LEU A 471 -6.57 -5.21 -4.52
C LEU A 471 -5.93 -4.13 -5.41
N ALA A 472 -6.74 -3.12 -5.77
CA ALA A 472 -6.30 -2.08 -6.70
C ALA A 472 -5.10 -1.29 -6.17
N ASP A 473 -5.06 -1.02 -4.86
CA ASP A 473 -3.97 -0.27 -4.25
C ASP A 473 -2.66 -1.09 -4.22
N GLU A 474 -2.70 -2.40 -4.01
CA GLU A 474 -1.50 -3.27 -4.02
C GLU A 474 -0.98 -3.62 -5.42
N SER A 475 -1.66 -3.16 -6.47
CA SER A 475 -1.21 -3.38 -7.84
C SER A 475 -0.10 -2.41 -8.20
N GLY A 476 0.87 -2.85 -9.01
CA GLY A 476 1.88 -1.99 -9.58
C GLY A 476 1.26 -0.75 -10.25
N PRO A 477 1.86 0.44 -10.10
CA PRO A 477 1.24 1.66 -10.54
C PRO A 477 1.32 1.78 -12.06
N PRO A 478 0.42 2.56 -12.67
CA PRO A 478 0.58 2.94 -14.06
C PRO A 478 1.77 3.90 -14.26
N GLY A 479 2.28 3.94 -15.49
CA GLY A 479 3.32 4.87 -15.91
C GLY A 479 2.94 6.35 -15.82
N PRO A 480 3.87 7.28 -16.11
CA PRO A 480 3.61 8.71 -16.02
C PRO A 480 2.57 9.17 -17.06
N LYS A 481 2.64 8.66 -18.30
CA LYS A 481 1.59 8.75 -19.31
C LYS A 481 0.63 7.57 -19.11
N TRP A 482 -0.57 7.82 -18.62
CA TRP A 482 -1.59 6.78 -18.44
C TRP A 482 -2.90 7.17 -19.10
N GLY A 483 -3.16 6.56 -20.26
CA GLY A 483 -4.34 6.76 -21.10
C GLY A 483 -5.02 5.45 -21.46
N ARG A 484 -5.20 4.54 -20.49
CA ARG A 484 -5.80 3.21 -20.75
C ARG A 484 -7.26 3.37 -21.23
N PRO A 485 -7.65 2.81 -22.40
CA PRO A 485 -9.01 2.97 -22.95
C PRO A 485 -10.09 2.05 -22.33
N ASP A 486 -9.80 1.35 -21.23
CA ASP A 486 -10.55 0.14 -20.89
C ASP A 486 -11.76 0.43 -19.98
N GLN A 487 -12.97 0.21 -20.50
CA GLN A 487 -14.25 0.50 -19.82
C GLN A 487 -14.54 -0.42 -18.63
N PHE A 488 -13.82 -1.53 -18.48
CA PHE A 488 -14.08 -2.54 -17.44
C PHE A 488 -13.51 -2.21 -16.06
N PHE A 489 -12.55 -1.28 -15.97
CA PHE A 489 -11.99 -0.81 -14.72
C PHE A 489 -12.07 0.72 -14.74
N ALA A 490 -12.71 1.32 -13.73
CA ALA A 490 -12.79 2.78 -13.59
C ALA A 490 -11.41 3.37 -13.26
N VAL A 491 -10.50 3.36 -14.24
CA VAL A 491 -9.17 3.94 -14.11
C VAL A 491 -9.18 5.25 -14.87
N HIS A 492 -9.22 6.35 -14.12
CA HIS A 492 -9.22 7.68 -14.72
C HIS A 492 -7.85 7.97 -15.37
N PRO A 493 -7.81 8.47 -16.62
CA PRO A 493 -6.57 8.89 -17.24
C PRO A 493 -5.87 9.94 -16.36
N ARG A 494 -4.53 9.90 -16.34
CA ARG A 494 -3.74 10.79 -15.49
C ARG A 494 -3.79 12.21 -16.05
N LYS A 495 -4.75 13.02 -15.57
CA LYS A 495 -4.91 14.45 -15.91
C LYS A 495 -3.60 15.22 -15.84
N ARG A 496 -2.75 14.89 -14.86
CA ARG A 496 -1.43 15.53 -14.67
C ARG A 496 -0.48 15.43 -15.87
N TRP A 497 -0.65 14.44 -16.75
CA TRP A 497 0.18 14.31 -17.97
C TRP A 497 -0.45 14.98 -19.19
N GLU A 498 -1.73 14.70 -19.45
CA GLU A 498 -2.46 15.16 -20.66
C GLU A 498 -3.01 16.58 -20.52
N HIS A 499 -3.51 16.95 -19.34
CA HIS A 499 -4.20 18.21 -19.05
C HIS A 499 -3.65 18.88 -17.78
N PRO A 500 -2.36 19.27 -17.77
CA PRO A 500 -1.70 19.76 -16.56
C PRO A 500 -2.30 21.08 -16.03
N LEU A 501 -2.85 21.95 -16.88
CA LEU A 501 -3.54 23.16 -16.43
C LEU A 501 -4.91 22.87 -15.80
N GLU A 502 -5.63 21.84 -16.27
CA GLU A 502 -6.88 21.43 -15.63
C GLU A 502 -6.62 20.88 -14.23
N TRP A 503 -5.53 20.14 -14.06
CA TRP A 503 -5.12 19.65 -12.74
C TRP A 503 -4.78 20.79 -11.77
N LEU A 504 -4.09 21.84 -12.23
CA LEU A 504 -3.86 23.05 -11.44
C LEU A 504 -5.19 23.68 -10.98
N ARG A 505 -6.12 23.93 -11.91
CA ARG A 505 -7.44 24.52 -11.60
C ARG A 505 -8.24 23.69 -10.60
N GLU A 506 -8.16 22.37 -10.72
CA GLU A 506 -8.83 21.45 -9.80
C GLU A 506 -8.27 21.60 -8.38
N LEU A 507 -6.95 21.64 -8.22
CA LEU A 507 -6.33 21.83 -6.90
C LEU A 507 -6.55 23.23 -6.33
N GLU A 508 -6.57 24.28 -7.18
CA GLU A 508 -6.95 25.64 -6.78
C GLU A 508 -8.37 25.68 -6.21
N SER A 509 -9.31 24.96 -6.82
CA SER A 509 -10.72 24.95 -6.38
C SER A 509 -10.96 24.25 -5.03
N ARG A 510 -10.00 23.43 -4.58
CA ARG A 510 -10.08 22.69 -3.31
C ARG A 510 -9.49 23.47 -2.12
N ARG A 511 -8.83 24.61 -2.38
CA ARG A 511 -8.20 25.46 -1.37
C ARG A 511 -9.16 26.56 -0.93
#